data_AF-A0A1H0GKY7-F1
#
_entry.id   AF-A0A1H0GKY7-F1
#
_cell.length_a   1.000
_cell.length_b   1.000
_cell.length_c   1.000
_cell.angle_alpha   90.00
_cell.angle_beta   90.00
_cell.angle_gamma   90.00
#
_symmetry.space_group_name_H-M   'P 1'
#
loop_
_entity.id
_entity.type
_entity.pdbx_description
1 polymer ?
#
loop_
_entity_poly.entity_id
_entity_poly.type
_entity_poly.pdbx_seq_one_letter_code
_entity_poly.pdbx_strand_id
1 'polypeptide(L)'
;MKNSLATIHELRIESNWRIDNGKDSFVVPFPSTYPFTLVFHGQSKFEYGHYGIHLGQEDRLTFLGDPNQEIKAYFIDCRKDSPTKGKRLIYILNPSSEYCLCIPPGVAHAFDGLENIYTLNTYKLYLPSPDKWLNGETNWNIENDVINLPMDVSDDQLNFFEPNNCEASEVFYELIRAHQKENLPKIDSEYPFTEDLEFNDGSSARLMFRKTELKKNHFPDWEPIEGIQGLGWEKHLIYWSGDESGFIPFLDSSTFYVVDHGVESYTHDAFGIHLSQQDRLTFVGDPDQTVTLHLVDCRQDSPTKHQEIKIEFKPSPLRFLVIPTGVAHRFENLHKVFTINRPFIYSDDIEEYEPGNDVIDWDIANKSYPSYQVSSQPATEAFYKLQARSQQSLMSQPATHSTPIVIATVDNEGNDIKVAIRKNE
;
A
#
# COMPACT_ATOMS: atom_id res chain seq x y z
N MET A 1 16.78 -19.95 4.82
CA MET A 1 17.52 -20.04 3.53
C MET A 1 18.57 -18.94 3.50
N LYS A 2 19.83 -19.25 3.22
CA LYS A 2 20.94 -18.27 3.21
C LYS A 2 20.99 -17.54 1.86
N ASN A 3 20.70 -16.23 1.88
CA ASN A 3 21.13 -15.14 0.98
C ASN A 3 21.54 -15.50 -0.47
N SER A 4 20.59 -15.76 -1.38
CA SER A 4 20.84 -15.81 -2.83
C SER A 4 20.96 -14.41 -3.48
N LEU A 5 20.47 -13.36 -2.81
CA LEU A 5 20.50 -11.99 -3.32
C LEU A 5 21.88 -11.32 -3.25
N ALA A 6 22.81 -11.87 -2.47
CA ALA A 6 24.17 -11.35 -2.31
C ALA A 6 25.01 -11.29 -3.62
N THR A 7 24.48 -11.87 -4.70
CA THR A 7 25.02 -11.76 -6.06
C THR A 7 25.07 -10.31 -6.55
N ILE A 8 24.13 -9.47 -6.11
CA ILE A 8 24.08 -8.04 -6.40
C ILE A 8 24.15 -7.28 -5.06
N HIS A 9 25.11 -6.37 -4.93
CA HIS A 9 25.33 -5.58 -3.74
C HIS A 9 24.07 -4.79 -3.36
N GLU A 10 23.69 -4.80 -2.07
CA GLU A 10 22.51 -4.10 -1.51
C GLU A 10 21.11 -4.53 -2.00
N LEU A 11 21.02 -5.38 -3.03
CA LEU A 11 19.78 -6.08 -3.36
C LEU A 11 19.46 -7.06 -2.23
N ARG A 12 18.28 -6.92 -1.61
CA ARG A 12 17.97 -7.63 -0.37
C ARG A 12 16.49 -7.85 -0.17
N ILE A 13 16.19 -8.77 0.75
CA ILE A 13 14.87 -8.95 1.32
C ILE A 13 14.94 -8.50 2.77
N GLU A 14 14.01 -7.64 3.15
CA GLU A 14 13.78 -7.22 4.54
C GLU A 14 12.49 -7.87 5.05
N SER A 15 12.46 -8.28 6.32
CA SER A 15 11.22 -8.76 6.93
C SER A 15 10.31 -7.57 7.24
N ASN A 16 9.05 -7.69 6.84
CA ASN A 16 8.01 -6.78 7.33
C ASN A 16 7.67 -7.16 8.77
N TRP A 17 7.41 -6.15 9.60
CA TRP A 17 6.91 -6.39 10.94
C TRP A 17 5.43 -6.75 10.86
N ARG A 18 5.06 -7.88 11.48
CA ARG A 18 3.70 -8.42 11.46
C ARG A 18 3.22 -8.67 12.88
N ILE A 19 1.94 -8.43 13.09
CA ILE A 19 1.23 -8.67 14.34
C ILE A 19 0.20 -9.77 14.06
N ASP A 20 0.17 -10.81 14.89
CA ASP A 20 -0.84 -11.88 14.79
C ASP A 20 -2.26 -11.30 14.99
N ASN A 21 -3.15 -11.62 14.06
CA ASN A 21 -4.55 -11.20 14.04
C ASN A 21 -5.53 -12.40 14.07
N GLY A 22 -5.05 -13.56 14.51
CA GLY A 22 -5.77 -14.83 14.61
C GLY A 22 -5.49 -15.77 13.44
N LYS A 23 -5.29 -17.06 13.76
CA LYS A 23 -4.97 -18.13 12.80
C LYS A 23 -3.72 -17.81 11.96
N ASP A 24 -3.89 -17.60 10.66
CA ASP A 24 -2.88 -17.23 9.66
C ASP A 24 -3.11 -15.80 9.13
N SER A 25 -3.88 -14.98 9.85
CA SER A 25 -4.07 -13.56 9.55
C SER A 25 -3.07 -12.69 10.30
N PHE A 26 -2.61 -11.63 9.64
CA PHE A 26 -1.63 -10.69 10.18
C PHE A 26 -2.02 -9.24 9.89
N VAL A 27 -1.77 -8.35 10.86
CA VAL A 27 -1.69 -6.90 10.59
C VAL A 27 -0.24 -6.55 10.30
N VAL A 28 -0.01 -5.83 9.21
CA VAL A 28 1.32 -5.42 8.73
C VAL A 28 1.37 -3.89 8.68
N PRO A 29 1.87 -3.23 9.73
CA PRO A 29 1.96 -1.78 9.80
C PRO A 29 3.07 -1.22 8.92
N PHE A 30 2.80 -0.11 8.24
CA PHE A 30 3.79 0.66 7.49
C PHE A 30 3.87 2.07 8.11
N PRO A 31 4.76 2.28 9.09
CA PRO A 31 4.74 3.47 9.94
C PRO A 31 5.45 4.64 9.26
N SER A 32 4.84 5.12 8.18
CA SER A 32 5.32 6.23 7.39
C SER A 32 4.15 7.12 7.01
N THR A 33 4.40 8.43 6.98
CA THR A 33 3.46 9.39 6.40
C THR A 33 3.65 9.50 4.88
N TYR A 34 4.72 8.93 4.31
CA TYR A 34 5.09 9.13 2.91
C TYR A 34 4.05 8.54 1.95
N PRO A 35 3.95 9.09 0.73
CA PRO A 35 3.17 8.46 -0.32
C PRO A 35 3.72 7.07 -0.65
N PHE A 36 2.85 6.19 -1.12
CA PHE A 36 3.20 4.87 -1.63
C PHE A 36 2.29 4.54 -2.82
N THR A 37 2.62 3.49 -3.57
CA THR A 37 1.77 3.04 -4.68
C THR A 37 1.31 1.60 -4.48
N LEU A 38 0.09 1.33 -4.93
CA LEU A 38 -0.42 -0.02 -5.17
C LEU A 38 -0.43 -0.25 -6.68
N VAL A 39 0.34 -1.21 -7.16
CA VAL A 39 0.39 -1.61 -8.56
C VAL A 39 -0.48 -2.86 -8.75
N PHE A 40 -1.26 -2.89 -9.81
CA PHE A 40 -2.03 -4.06 -10.24
C PHE A 40 -1.67 -4.39 -11.70
N HIS A 41 -1.59 -5.69 -12.01
CA HIS A 41 -1.05 -6.17 -13.28
C HIS A 41 -2.07 -6.90 -14.18
N GLY A 42 -3.34 -6.97 -13.74
CA GLY A 42 -4.40 -7.64 -14.47
C GLY A 42 -4.50 -9.14 -14.22
N GLN A 43 -5.39 -9.82 -14.95
CA GLN A 43 -5.57 -11.28 -14.88
C GLN A 43 -4.94 -11.99 -16.07
N SER A 44 -4.84 -11.28 -17.19
CA SER A 44 -4.17 -11.77 -18.40
C SER A 44 -2.67 -11.89 -18.18
N LYS A 45 -2.02 -12.78 -18.95
CA LYS A 45 -0.57 -13.01 -18.88
C LYS A 45 0.19 -11.69 -18.96
N PHE A 46 1.05 -11.44 -17.99
CA PHE A 46 1.82 -10.22 -17.82
C PHE A 46 3.31 -10.54 -17.91
N GLU A 47 4.00 -9.90 -18.86
CA GLU A 47 5.45 -9.98 -19.03
C GLU A 47 6.00 -8.58 -19.27
N TYR A 48 7.03 -8.18 -18.53
CA TYR A 48 7.75 -6.96 -18.84
C TYR A 48 8.59 -7.17 -20.12
N GLY A 49 8.41 -6.29 -21.10
CA GLY A 49 9.24 -6.29 -22.33
C GLY A 49 10.64 -5.69 -22.15
N HIS A 50 10.91 -5.07 -20.99
CA HIS A 50 12.16 -4.38 -20.68
C HIS A 50 12.43 -4.42 -19.18
N TYR A 51 13.71 -4.30 -18.80
CA TYR A 51 14.08 -3.90 -17.45
C TYR A 51 13.81 -2.41 -17.23
N GLY A 52 13.32 -2.06 -16.05
CA GLY A 52 13.34 -0.68 -15.55
C GLY A 52 14.55 -0.44 -14.67
N ILE A 53 15.18 0.73 -14.81
CA ILE A 53 16.26 1.21 -13.93
C ILE A 53 15.83 2.55 -13.35
N HIS A 54 15.62 2.61 -12.04
CA HIS A 54 15.45 3.86 -11.31
C HIS A 54 16.80 4.41 -10.87
N LEU A 55 17.07 5.71 -11.07
CA LEU A 55 18.32 6.33 -10.58
C LEU A 55 18.14 7.08 -9.26
N GLY A 56 16.92 7.48 -8.94
CA GLY A 56 16.54 8.24 -7.75
C GLY A 56 15.54 7.53 -6.86
N GLN A 57 15.27 6.24 -7.08
CA GLN A 57 14.33 5.47 -6.28
C GLN A 57 14.90 4.10 -5.88
N GLU A 58 14.82 3.76 -4.58
CA GLU A 58 14.87 2.38 -4.11
C GLU A 58 13.45 1.85 -4.13
N ASP A 59 13.18 0.83 -4.94
CA ASP A 59 11.90 0.14 -4.92
C ASP A 59 11.81 -0.77 -3.71
N ARG A 60 10.71 -0.67 -2.98
CA ARG A 60 10.45 -1.42 -1.76
C ARG A 60 9.14 -2.17 -1.92
N LEU A 61 9.24 -3.36 -2.50
CA LEU A 61 8.13 -4.10 -3.07
C LEU A 61 7.64 -5.19 -2.10
N THR A 62 6.37 -5.13 -1.72
CA THR A 62 5.66 -6.24 -1.07
C THR A 62 4.64 -6.79 -2.05
N PHE A 63 4.70 -8.09 -2.34
CA PHE A 63 3.84 -8.76 -3.32
C PHE A 63 2.69 -9.46 -2.59
N LEU A 64 1.45 -9.06 -2.87
CA LEU A 64 0.23 -9.59 -2.27
C LEU A 64 -0.52 -10.45 -3.29
N GLY A 65 -0.83 -11.70 -2.96
CA GLY A 65 -1.50 -12.64 -3.86
C GLY A 65 -1.44 -14.08 -3.34
N ASP A 66 -1.65 -15.06 -4.22
CA ASP A 66 -1.58 -16.48 -3.86
C ASP A 66 -0.14 -16.86 -3.45
N PRO A 67 0.10 -17.35 -2.22
CA PRO A 67 1.45 -17.72 -1.76
C PRO A 67 2.08 -18.88 -2.54
N ASN A 68 1.32 -19.60 -3.38
CA ASN A 68 1.83 -20.66 -4.24
C ASN A 68 2.24 -20.18 -5.64
N GLN A 69 1.88 -18.95 -6.02
CA GLN A 69 2.27 -18.38 -7.30
C GLN A 69 3.77 -18.04 -7.30
N GLU A 70 4.47 -18.39 -8.37
CA GLU A 70 5.89 -18.03 -8.52
C GLU A 70 6.02 -16.71 -9.28
N ILE A 71 6.75 -15.77 -8.68
CA ILE A 71 7.20 -14.55 -9.31
C ILE A 71 8.66 -14.76 -9.68
N LYS A 72 9.00 -14.54 -10.94
CA LYS A 72 10.38 -14.61 -11.41
C LYS A 72 10.93 -13.21 -11.61
N ALA A 73 11.84 -12.82 -10.74
CA ALA A 73 12.50 -11.53 -10.79
C ALA A 73 13.86 -11.64 -11.48
N TYR A 74 14.12 -10.71 -12.41
CA TYR A 74 15.37 -10.61 -13.13
C TYR A 74 16.07 -9.33 -12.72
N PHE A 75 17.36 -9.40 -12.46
CA PHE A 75 18.15 -8.25 -12.04
C PHE A 75 19.47 -8.14 -12.80
N ILE A 76 19.90 -6.90 -13.04
CA ILE A 76 21.23 -6.57 -13.55
C ILE A 76 21.78 -5.39 -12.75
N ASP A 77 22.99 -5.51 -12.22
CA ASP A 77 23.65 -4.39 -11.54
C ASP A 77 24.26 -3.41 -12.55
N CYS A 78 23.53 -2.34 -12.87
CA CYS A 78 23.95 -1.31 -13.84
C CYS A 78 24.68 -0.14 -13.18
N ARG A 79 25.15 -0.27 -11.93
CA ARG A 79 25.84 0.82 -11.22
C ARG A 79 27.31 0.88 -11.58
N LYS A 80 27.79 2.07 -11.96
CA LYS A 80 29.15 2.32 -12.46
C LYS A 80 30.24 1.91 -11.47
N ASP A 81 30.02 2.16 -10.19
CA ASP A 81 30.99 2.00 -9.11
C ASP A 81 30.63 0.84 -8.15
N SER A 82 29.66 0.00 -8.52
CA SER A 82 29.27 -1.16 -7.71
C SER A 82 30.34 -2.27 -7.74
N PRO A 83 30.60 -2.96 -6.61
CA PRO A 83 31.48 -4.13 -6.59
C PRO A 83 30.91 -5.33 -7.37
N THR A 84 29.60 -5.33 -7.65
CA THR A 84 28.90 -6.38 -8.42
C THR A 84 28.43 -5.88 -9.79
N LYS A 85 29.04 -4.80 -10.30
CA LYS A 85 28.75 -4.24 -11.62
C LYS A 85 28.66 -5.30 -12.72
N GLY A 86 27.58 -5.25 -13.51
CA GLY A 86 27.30 -6.14 -14.63
C GLY A 86 26.86 -7.56 -14.22
N LYS A 87 26.77 -7.87 -12.92
CA LYS A 87 26.25 -9.16 -12.48
C LYS A 87 24.75 -9.23 -12.73
N ARG A 88 24.32 -10.41 -13.19
CA ARG A 88 22.92 -10.76 -13.38
C ARG A 88 22.47 -11.72 -12.30
N LEU A 89 21.20 -11.62 -11.93
CA LEU A 89 20.55 -12.54 -11.01
C LEU A 89 19.14 -12.84 -11.50
N ILE A 90 18.78 -14.12 -11.49
CA ILE A 90 17.38 -14.55 -11.57
C ILE A 90 17.02 -15.07 -10.19
N TYR A 91 15.94 -14.55 -9.63
CA TYR A 91 15.46 -14.93 -8.32
C TYR A 91 13.98 -15.27 -8.40
N ILE A 92 13.61 -16.40 -7.82
CA ILE A 92 12.21 -16.84 -7.73
C ILE A 92 11.76 -16.59 -6.30
N LEU A 93 10.62 -15.93 -6.17
CA LEU A 93 9.96 -15.65 -4.91
C LEU A 93 8.46 -15.88 -5.05
N ASN A 94 7.77 -15.96 -3.92
CA ASN A 94 6.31 -16.07 -3.90
C ASN A 94 5.68 -14.77 -3.37
N PRO A 95 4.38 -14.51 -3.60
CA PRO A 95 3.67 -13.46 -2.88
C PRO A 95 3.65 -13.72 -1.37
N SER A 96 3.88 -12.67 -0.59
CA SER A 96 3.88 -12.75 0.86
C SER A 96 3.86 -11.36 1.50
N SER A 97 3.08 -11.20 2.57
CA SER A 97 3.12 -10.00 3.41
C SER A 97 4.32 -9.98 4.36
N GLU A 98 5.05 -11.10 4.49
CA GLU A 98 6.14 -11.29 5.45
C GLU A 98 7.40 -10.47 5.14
N TYR A 99 7.55 -10.03 3.89
CA TYR A 99 8.78 -9.44 3.45
C TYR A 99 8.61 -8.39 2.37
N CYS A 100 9.64 -7.55 2.28
CA CYS A 100 9.81 -6.53 1.27
C CYS A 100 11.09 -6.84 0.47
N LEU A 101 10.97 -6.91 -0.86
CA LEU A 101 12.10 -6.91 -1.77
C LEU A 101 12.58 -5.46 -1.96
N CYS A 102 13.80 -5.16 -1.56
CA CYS A 102 14.41 -3.84 -1.71
C CYS A 102 15.41 -3.84 -2.86
N ILE A 103 15.14 -3.05 -3.90
CA ILE A 103 15.94 -2.93 -5.11
C ILE A 103 16.61 -1.56 -5.10
N PRO A 104 17.93 -1.46 -4.91
CA PRO A 104 18.60 -0.18 -4.80
C PRO A 104 18.62 0.57 -6.13
N PRO A 105 18.71 1.92 -6.12
CA PRO A 105 18.83 2.72 -7.33
C PRO A 105 19.98 2.22 -8.23
N GLY A 106 19.72 2.14 -9.53
CA GLY A 106 20.67 1.70 -10.56
C GLY A 106 20.73 0.19 -10.80
N VAL A 107 19.97 -0.62 -10.06
CA VAL A 107 19.78 -2.05 -10.40
C VAL A 107 18.59 -2.18 -11.36
N ALA A 108 18.87 -2.66 -12.57
CA ALA A 108 17.84 -2.95 -13.56
C ALA A 108 17.01 -4.14 -13.08
N HIS A 109 15.68 -4.05 -13.21
CA HIS A 109 14.80 -5.13 -12.80
C HIS A 109 13.59 -5.31 -13.71
N ALA A 110 13.12 -6.56 -13.79
CA ALA A 110 11.90 -6.98 -14.48
C ALA A 110 11.31 -8.20 -13.75
N PHE A 111 10.03 -8.46 -13.98
CA PHE A 111 9.28 -9.54 -13.32
C PHE A 111 8.37 -10.29 -14.29
N ASP A 112 8.31 -11.61 -14.14
CA ASP A 112 7.24 -12.43 -14.73
C ASP A 112 6.37 -13.01 -13.62
N GLY A 113 5.15 -13.41 -13.97
CA GLY A 113 4.24 -14.08 -13.02
C GLY A 113 3.53 -13.12 -12.08
N LEU A 114 3.23 -11.89 -12.53
CA LEU A 114 2.55 -10.87 -11.73
C LEU A 114 1.03 -10.83 -11.92
N GLU A 115 0.46 -11.72 -12.73
CA GLU A 115 -0.99 -11.82 -12.94
C GLU A 115 -1.69 -12.11 -11.60
N ASN A 116 -2.77 -11.38 -11.30
CA ASN A 116 -3.47 -11.45 -10.01
C ASN A 116 -2.60 -11.14 -8.78
N ILE A 117 -1.40 -10.57 -8.97
CA ILE A 117 -0.56 -10.06 -7.90
C ILE A 117 -0.76 -8.55 -7.77
N TYR A 118 -0.83 -8.08 -6.54
CA TYR A 118 -0.84 -6.67 -6.20
C TYR A 118 0.47 -6.30 -5.54
N THR A 119 1.17 -5.29 -6.06
CA THR A 119 2.47 -4.89 -5.55
C THR A 119 2.37 -3.58 -4.81
N LEU A 120 2.63 -3.59 -3.50
CA LEU A 120 2.83 -2.36 -2.74
C LEU A 120 4.27 -1.90 -2.93
N ASN A 121 4.45 -0.64 -3.36
CA ASN A 121 5.75 0.00 -3.40
C ASN A 121 5.80 1.17 -2.41
N THR A 122 6.48 0.97 -1.28
CA THR A 122 6.70 1.99 -0.24
C THR A 122 8.04 2.71 -0.41
N TYR A 123 8.45 2.86 -1.67
CA TYR A 123 9.74 3.33 -2.16
C TYR A 123 10.47 4.37 -1.30
N LYS A 124 11.79 4.41 -1.44
CA LYS A 124 12.61 5.53 -0.94
C LYS A 124 13.17 6.34 -2.08
N LEU A 125 13.16 7.66 -1.93
CA LEU A 125 13.71 8.59 -2.90
C LEU A 125 15.13 9.01 -2.53
N TYR A 126 15.96 9.15 -3.56
CA TYR A 126 17.34 9.59 -3.50
C TYR A 126 17.55 10.70 -4.51
N LEU A 127 18.22 11.76 -4.05
CA LEU A 127 18.52 12.97 -4.79
C LEU A 127 20.00 13.00 -5.20
N PRO A 128 20.35 13.66 -6.32
CA PRO A 128 21.73 13.99 -6.63
C PRO A 128 22.36 14.77 -5.48
N SER A 129 23.69 14.72 -5.36
CA SER A 129 24.38 15.59 -4.41
C SER A 129 24.09 17.06 -4.74
N PRO A 130 23.98 17.96 -3.73
CA PRO A 130 23.66 19.36 -3.95
C PRO A 130 24.57 20.05 -4.99
N ASP A 131 25.87 19.77 -4.94
CA ASP A 131 26.84 20.32 -5.89
C ASP A 131 26.56 19.86 -7.33
N LYS A 132 26.29 18.56 -7.54
CA LYS A 132 25.97 18.03 -8.87
C LYS A 132 24.65 18.57 -9.40
N TRP A 133 23.65 18.68 -8.54
CA TRP A 133 22.34 19.23 -8.92
C TRP A 133 22.49 20.70 -9.34
N LEU A 134 23.09 21.54 -8.51
CA LEU A 134 23.20 22.98 -8.76
C LEU A 134 24.03 23.30 -10.01
N ASN A 135 25.03 22.48 -10.33
CA ASN A 135 25.87 22.64 -11.51
C ASN A 135 25.28 22.00 -12.78
N GLY A 136 24.11 21.35 -12.71
CA GLY A 136 23.51 20.65 -13.85
C GLY A 136 24.30 19.41 -14.28
N GLU A 137 25.16 18.87 -13.40
CA GLU A 137 25.99 17.69 -13.63
C GLU A 137 25.24 16.40 -13.25
N THR A 138 23.93 16.37 -13.54
CA THR A 138 23.06 15.21 -13.32
C THR A 138 22.23 14.97 -14.57
N ASN A 139 22.13 13.70 -14.98
CA ASN A 139 21.24 13.25 -16.03
C ASN A 139 19.87 12.81 -15.48
N TRP A 140 19.69 12.92 -14.16
CA TRP A 140 18.45 12.56 -13.49
C TRP A 140 17.46 13.72 -13.52
N ASN A 141 16.21 13.42 -13.89
CA ASN A 141 15.06 14.29 -13.70
C ASN A 141 13.97 13.45 -13.04
N ILE A 142 13.25 14.02 -12.08
CA ILE A 142 12.16 13.36 -11.39
C ILE A 142 11.03 12.89 -12.32
N GLU A 143 10.78 13.63 -13.40
CA GLU A 143 9.75 13.26 -14.39
C GLU A 143 10.18 12.08 -15.27
N ASN A 144 11.46 11.72 -15.24
CA ASN A 144 12.06 10.68 -16.07
C ASN A 144 13.13 9.90 -15.28
N ASP A 145 12.73 9.35 -14.13
CA ASP A 145 13.62 8.57 -13.25
C ASP A 145 13.89 7.15 -13.79
N VAL A 146 13.07 6.69 -14.74
CA VAL A 146 13.15 5.33 -15.28
C VAL A 146 13.94 5.30 -16.59
N ILE A 147 14.92 4.41 -16.65
CA ILE A 147 15.61 4.05 -17.88
C ILE A 147 15.22 2.62 -18.25
N ASN A 148 14.70 2.44 -19.45
CA ASN A 148 14.34 1.12 -19.97
C ASN A 148 15.52 0.46 -20.68
N LEU A 149 15.69 -0.84 -20.46
CA LEU A 149 16.72 -1.66 -21.08
C LEU A 149 16.09 -2.94 -21.65
N PRO A 150 16.38 -3.34 -22.91
CA PRO A 150 15.80 -4.57 -23.47
C PRO A 150 16.12 -5.81 -22.65
N MET A 151 15.17 -6.76 -22.57
CA MET A 151 15.35 -8.00 -21.81
C MET A 151 16.46 -8.90 -22.37
N ASP A 152 16.72 -8.81 -23.68
CA ASP A 152 17.72 -9.58 -24.42
C ASP A 152 19.06 -8.85 -24.59
N VAL A 153 19.25 -7.71 -23.91
CA VAL A 153 20.49 -6.93 -23.97
C VAL A 153 21.72 -7.78 -23.67
N SER A 154 22.76 -7.67 -24.49
CA SER A 154 24.04 -8.37 -24.28
C SER A 154 24.93 -7.62 -23.29
N ASP A 155 25.90 -8.33 -22.70
CA ASP A 155 26.78 -7.74 -21.68
C ASP A 155 27.67 -6.60 -22.21
N ASP A 156 28.02 -6.61 -23.50
CA ASP A 156 28.77 -5.55 -24.17
C ASP A 156 27.94 -4.30 -24.50
N GLN A 157 26.62 -4.41 -24.47
CA GLN A 157 25.67 -3.31 -24.68
C GLN A 157 25.19 -2.67 -23.36
N LEU A 158 25.62 -3.19 -22.21
CA LEU A 158 25.21 -2.66 -20.91
C LEU A 158 25.79 -1.27 -20.67
N ASN A 159 24.90 -0.31 -20.47
CA ASN A 159 25.24 1.02 -19.96
C ASN A 159 25.32 1.00 -18.44
N PHE A 160 26.25 1.79 -17.90
CA PHE A 160 26.45 1.90 -16.45
C PHE A 160 26.22 3.32 -15.97
N PHE A 161 25.44 3.45 -14.91
CA PHE A 161 24.93 4.72 -14.41
C PHE A 161 25.49 5.04 -13.03
N GLU A 162 25.49 6.32 -12.68
CA GLU A 162 25.76 6.80 -11.34
C GLU A 162 24.42 7.17 -10.69
N PRO A 163 23.86 6.32 -9.81
CA PRO A 163 22.59 6.63 -9.15
C PRO A 163 22.75 7.74 -8.13
N ASN A 164 21.62 8.35 -7.79
CA ASN A 164 21.54 9.29 -6.69
C ASN A 164 21.83 8.59 -5.35
N ASN A 165 22.47 9.31 -4.43
CA ASN A 165 22.94 8.73 -3.17
C ASN A 165 22.54 9.52 -1.92
N CYS A 166 21.89 10.69 -2.08
CA CYS A 166 21.43 11.49 -0.96
C CYS A 166 19.96 11.16 -0.68
N GLU A 167 19.66 10.46 0.42
CA GLU A 167 18.27 10.14 0.80
C GLU A 167 17.44 11.43 0.90
N ALA A 168 16.26 11.42 0.27
CA ALA A 168 15.37 12.56 0.23
C ALA A 168 14.82 12.87 1.64
N SER A 169 14.73 14.15 1.97
CA SER A 169 14.13 14.58 3.23
C SER A 169 12.60 14.46 3.18
N GLU A 170 11.96 14.46 4.35
CA GLU A 170 10.50 14.50 4.48
C GLU A 170 9.87 15.65 3.68
N VAL A 171 10.51 16.82 3.65
CA VAL A 171 10.07 17.98 2.87
C VAL A 171 9.95 17.65 1.38
N PHE A 172 10.86 16.82 0.86
CA PHE A 172 10.78 16.40 -0.54
C PHE A 172 9.57 15.53 -0.81
N TYR A 173 9.25 14.57 0.08
CA TYR A 173 8.04 13.75 -0.05
C TYR A 173 6.76 14.60 0.03
N GLU A 174 6.74 15.66 0.85
CA GLU A 174 5.63 16.61 0.90
C GLU A 174 5.46 17.36 -0.44
N LEU A 175 6.56 17.77 -1.08
CA LEU A 175 6.53 18.39 -2.41
C LEU A 175 5.99 17.42 -3.47
N ILE A 176 6.45 16.16 -3.48
CA ILE A 176 5.98 15.14 -4.43
C ILE A 176 4.49 14.87 -4.22
N ARG A 177 4.05 14.73 -2.98
CA ARG A 177 2.65 14.57 -2.64
C ARG A 177 1.80 15.72 -3.16
N ALA A 178 2.22 16.96 -2.92
CA ALA A 178 1.48 18.14 -3.38
C ALA A 178 1.40 18.18 -4.92
N HIS A 179 2.52 17.93 -5.59
CA HIS A 179 2.58 17.85 -7.04
C HIS A 179 1.68 16.74 -7.62
N GLN A 180 1.70 15.54 -7.04
CA GLN A 180 0.86 14.43 -7.46
C GLN A 180 -0.63 14.72 -7.19
N LYS A 181 -1.00 15.28 -6.04
CA LYS A 181 -2.40 15.65 -5.73
C LYS A 181 -2.94 16.66 -6.74
N GLU A 182 -2.12 17.62 -7.16
CA GLU A 182 -2.52 18.61 -8.14
C GLU A 182 -2.65 18.02 -9.55
N ASN A 183 -1.73 17.15 -9.98
CA ASN A 183 -1.63 16.73 -11.37
C ASN A 183 -2.37 15.42 -11.68
N LEU A 184 -2.55 14.54 -10.70
CA LEU A 184 -3.20 13.25 -10.89
C LEU A 184 -4.64 13.35 -11.44
N PRO A 185 -5.50 14.28 -10.98
CA PRO A 185 -6.82 14.46 -11.58
C PRO A 185 -6.79 14.99 -13.02
N LYS A 186 -5.65 15.54 -13.47
CA LYS A 186 -5.49 16.19 -14.78
C LYS A 186 -4.92 15.25 -15.85
N ILE A 187 -4.56 14.02 -15.50
CA ILE A 187 -3.97 13.06 -16.44
C ILE A 187 -5.00 12.69 -17.50
N ASP A 188 -4.60 12.84 -18.76
CA ASP A 188 -5.40 12.59 -19.95
C ASP A 188 -4.82 11.48 -20.84
N SER A 189 -3.74 10.84 -20.41
CA SER A 189 -2.97 9.86 -21.18
C SER A 189 -2.41 8.73 -20.31
N GLU A 190 -2.23 7.54 -20.90
CA GLU A 190 -1.58 6.41 -20.23
C GLU A 190 -0.13 6.76 -19.87
N TYR A 191 0.41 6.07 -18.86
CA TYR A 191 1.80 6.26 -18.45
C TYR A 191 2.71 6.01 -19.67
N PRO A 192 3.59 6.95 -20.01
CA PRO A 192 4.42 6.80 -21.19
C PRO A 192 5.42 5.66 -21.02
N PHE A 193 5.73 4.96 -22.09
CA PHE A 193 6.89 4.07 -22.13
C PHE A 193 7.95 4.65 -23.06
N THR A 194 9.21 4.35 -22.77
CA THR A 194 10.34 4.76 -23.60
C THR A 194 10.93 3.56 -24.32
N GLU A 195 11.32 3.76 -25.58
CA GLU A 195 12.00 2.78 -26.42
C GLU A 195 13.21 3.46 -27.08
N ASP A 196 14.35 2.79 -27.04
CA ASP A 196 15.54 3.22 -27.79
C ASP A 196 15.46 2.62 -29.19
N LEU A 197 15.32 3.48 -30.21
CA LEU A 197 15.20 3.06 -31.61
C LEU A 197 16.48 3.40 -32.38
N GLU A 198 17.00 2.42 -33.12
CA GLU A 198 18.01 2.63 -34.15
C GLU A 198 17.33 2.97 -35.48
N PHE A 199 17.78 4.05 -36.11
CA PHE A 199 17.32 4.47 -37.42
C PHE A 199 18.22 3.88 -38.52
N ASN A 200 17.68 3.82 -39.73
CA ASN A 200 18.38 3.27 -40.91
C ASN A 200 19.69 3.99 -41.26
N ASP A 201 19.94 5.19 -40.72
CA ASP A 201 21.17 5.96 -40.91
C ASP A 201 22.24 5.66 -39.84
N GLY A 202 21.98 4.71 -38.93
CA GLY A 202 22.87 4.34 -37.84
C GLY A 202 22.84 5.31 -36.65
N SER A 203 21.97 6.32 -36.67
CA SER A 203 21.68 7.13 -35.49
C SER A 203 20.69 6.41 -34.58
N SER A 204 20.71 6.74 -33.29
CA SER A 204 19.79 6.21 -32.29
C SER A 204 19.07 7.36 -31.58
N ALA A 205 17.77 7.22 -31.32
CA ALA A 205 17.07 8.13 -30.41
C ALA A 205 16.14 7.37 -29.47
N ARG A 206 16.03 7.91 -28.26
CA ARG A 206 15.02 7.50 -27.29
C ARG A 206 13.70 8.17 -27.64
N LEU A 207 12.70 7.38 -28.02
CA LEU A 207 11.34 7.86 -28.24
C LEU A 207 10.46 7.55 -27.03
N MET A 208 9.59 8.49 -26.69
CA MET A 208 8.57 8.32 -25.65
C MET A 208 7.22 8.13 -26.34
N PHE A 209 6.60 6.97 -26.13
CA PHE A 209 5.28 6.64 -26.65
C PHE A 209 4.23 6.84 -25.56
N ARG A 210 3.07 7.35 -25.96
CA ARG A 210 1.96 7.67 -25.06
C ARG A 210 0.63 7.43 -25.77
N LYS A 211 -0.22 6.59 -25.20
CA LYS A 211 -1.59 6.40 -25.69
C LYS A 211 -2.48 7.49 -25.10
N THR A 212 -3.18 8.20 -25.98
CA THR A 212 -4.00 9.38 -25.62
C THR A 212 -5.46 9.04 -25.31
N GLU A 213 -5.90 7.80 -25.54
CA GLU A 213 -7.22 7.34 -25.13
C GLU A 213 -7.12 6.63 -23.78
N LEU A 214 -7.42 7.37 -22.71
CA LEU A 214 -7.42 6.81 -21.37
C LEU A 214 -8.61 5.89 -21.12
N LYS A 215 -8.31 4.70 -20.60
CA LYS A 215 -9.26 3.97 -19.78
C LYS A 215 -9.55 4.83 -18.54
N LYS A 216 -10.81 5.17 -18.31
CA LYS A 216 -11.21 5.86 -17.08
C LYS A 216 -11.59 4.82 -16.04
N ASN A 217 -11.36 5.15 -14.77
CA ASN A 217 -11.97 4.40 -13.68
C ASN A 217 -13.49 4.43 -13.87
N HIS A 218 -14.12 3.26 -13.97
CA HIS A 218 -15.54 3.13 -14.30
C HIS A 218 -16.44 3.35 -13.09
N PHE A 219 -15.89 3.32 -11.87
CA PHE A 219 -16.62 3.67 -10.66
C PHE A 219 -16.90 5.18 -10.58
N PRO A 220 -18.04 5.59 -10.01
CA PRO A 220 -18.34 7.00 -9.77
C PRO A 220 -17.40 7.58 -8.69
N ASP A 221 -17.32 8.91 -8.60
CA ASP A 221 -16.53 9.56 -7.53
C ASP A 221 -17.00 9.10 -6.14
N TRP A 222 -18.30 8.97 -5.95
CA TRP A 222 -18.94 8.48 -4.72
C TRP A 222 -20.14 7.60 -5.05
N GLU A 223 -20.21 6.43 -4.44
CA GLU A 223 -21.32 5.47 -4.53
C GLU A 223 -21.87 5.21 -3.12
N PRO A 224 -22.96 5.88 -2.69
CA PRO A 224 -23.51 5.67 -1.36
C PRO A 224 -24.07 4.26 -1.21
N ILE A 225 -23.88 3.67 -0.04
CA ILE A 225 -24.56 2.44 0.36
C ILE A 225 -25.80 2.84 1.18
N GLU A 226 -26.98 2.42 0.72
CA GLU A 226 -28.24 2.76 1.38
C GLU A 226 -28.33 2.17 2.79
N GLY A 227 -28.97 2.91 3.70
CA GLY A 227 -29.28 2.48 5.07
C GLY A 227 -28.36 3.02 6.17
N ILE A 228 -27.15 3.51 5.86
CA ILE A 228 -26.29 4.17 6.86
C ILE A 228 -25.73 5.48 6.29
N GLN A 229 -25.96 6.60 6.98
CA GLN A 229 -25.49 7.90 6.52
C GLN A 229 -23.96 7.98 6.45
N GLY A 230 -23.43 8.36 5.29
CA GLY A 230 -22.00 8.56 5.05
C GLY A 230 -21.22 7.29 4.71
N LEU A 231 -21.89 6.14 4.64
CA LEU A 231 -21.30 4.89 4.17
C LEU A 231 -21.34 4.82 2.64
N GLY A 232 -20.25 4.39 2.02
CA GLY A 232 -20.20 4.27 0.56
C GLY A 232 -18.84 3.86 0.03
N TRP A 233 -18.75 3.77 -1.29
CA TRP A 233 -17.50 3.56 -2.01
C TRP A 233 -17.01 4.86 -2.63
N GLU A 234 -15.70 5.06 -2.60
CA GLU A 234 -15.04 6.15 -3.31
C GLU A 234 -14.02 5.57 -4.28
N LYS A 235 -13.96 6.10 -5.50
CA LYS A 235 -13.04 5.59 -6.51
C LYS A 235 -11.61 6.04 -6.22
N HIS A 236 -10.65 5.19 -6.57
CA HIS A 236 -9.25 5.61 -6.61
C HIS A 236 -8.94 6.40 -7.89
N LEU A 237 -8.01 7.34 -7.77
CA LEU A 237 -7.32 7.91 -8.92
C LEU A 237 -6.24 6.94 -9.38
N ILE A 238 -6.12 6.73 -10.69
CA ILE A 238 -5.31 5.65 -11.27
C ILE A 238 -4.46 6.21 -12.41
N TYR A 239 -3.19 5.82 -12.44
CA TYR A 239 -2.37 5.86 -13.64
C TYR A 239 -2.46 4.51 -14.34
N TRP A 240 -3.04 4.49 -15.54
CA TRP A 240 -3.10 3.28 -16.35
C TRP A 240 -1.79 3.07 -17.10
N SER A 241 -1.28 1.84 -17.08
CA SER A 241 -0.08 1.41 -17.82
C SER A 241 -0.38 0.36 -18.88
N GLY A 242 -1.64 -0.07 -19.00
CA GLY A 242 -2.13 -1.03 -19.98
C GLY A 242 -3.62 -1.28 -19.82
N ASP A 243 -4.15 -2.26 -20.57
CA ASP A 243 -5.59 -2.53 -20.59
C ASP A 243 -6.11 -3.08 -19.24
N GLU A 244 -5.29 -3.85 -18.52
CA GLU A 244 -5.64 -4.43 -17.22
C GLU A 244 -4.69 -4.04 -16.09
N SER A 245 -3.70 -3.18 -16.36
CA SER A 245 -2.63 -2.82 -15.44
C SER A 245 -2.56 -1.31 -15.17
N GLY A 246 -2.07 -0.97 -13.99
CA GLY A 246 -1.90 0.40 -13.58
C GLY A 246 -1.42 0.51 -12.14
N PHE A 247 -1.35 1.73 -11.64
CA PHE A 247 -1.01 1.98 -10.26
C PHE A 247 -1.85 3.08 -9.64
N ILE A 248 -2.09 2.91 -8.35
CA ILE A 248 -2.86 3.82 -7.50
C ILE A 248 -1.88 4.47 -6.53
N PRO A 249 -1.62 5.78 -6.66
CA PRO A 249 -0.82 6.50 -5.70
C PRO A 249 -1.69 6.86 -4.48
N PHE A 250 -1.28 6.39 -3.30
CA PHE A 250 -1.90 6.79 -2.05
C PHE A 250 -1.15 8.01 -1.50
N LEU A 251 -1.84 9.15 -1.47
CA LEU A 251 -1.23 10.47 -1.22
C LEU A 251 -1.59 11.08 0.14
N ASP A 252 -2.35 10.39 0.98
CA ASP A 252 -2.74 10.91 2.29
C ASP A 252 -1.60 10.84 3.30
N SER A 253 -1.59 11.71 4.32
CA SER A 253 -0.50 11.74 5.30
C SER A 253 -0.67 10.72 6.43
N SER A 254 -1.82 10.04 6.49
CA SER A 254 -2.05 8.98 7.47
C SER A 254 -1.11 7.80 7.25
N THR A 255 -0.68 7.20 8.37
CA THR A 255 -0.05 5.88 8.32
C THR A 255 -1.04 4.88 7.76
N PHE A 256 -0.53 3.81 7.17
CA PHE A 256 -1.36 2.76 6.61
C PHE A 256 -0.88 1.40 7.13
N TYR A 257 -1.75 0.42 7.00
CA TYR A 257 -1.41 -0.97 7.29
C TYR A 257 -2.13 -1.88 6.32
N VAL A 258 -1.57 -3.07 6.15
CA VAL A 258 -2.20 -4.15 5.41
C VAL A 258 -2.71 -5.16 6.40
N VAL A 259 -3.96 -5.59 6.24
CA VAL A 259 -4.44 -6.81 6.88
C VAL A 259 -4.34 -7.93 5.86
N ASP A 260 -3.44 -8.87 6.15
CA ASP A 260 -3.36 -10.16 5.50
C ASP A 260 -4.39 -11.07 6.17
N HIS A 261 -5.45 -11.44 5.45
CA HIS A 261 -6.50 -12.30 5.99
C HIS A 261 -6.17 -13.80 5.86
N GLY A 262 -4.92 -14.16 5.54
CA GLY A 262 -4.50 -15.56 5.45
C GLY A 262 -5.18 -16.31 4.31
N VAL A 263 -4.98 -17.63 4.25
CA VAL A 263 -5.58 -18.51 3.23
C VAL A 263 -6.75 -19.32 3.78
N GLU A 264 -6.77 -19.55 5.10
CA GLU A 264 -7.81 -20.32 5.77
C GLU A 264 -9.07 -19.49 6.01
N SER A 265 -10.24 -20.10 5.82
CA SER A 265 -11.51 -19.41 6.09
C SER A 265 -11.68 -19.14 7.58
N TYR A 266 -12.06 -17.92 7.91
CA TYR A 266 -12.40 -17.51 9.27
C TYR A 266 -13.41 -16.37 9.28
N THR A 267 -14.07 -16.22 10.41
CA THR A 267 -15.00 -15.13 10.71
C THR A 267 -14.73 -14.65 12.12
N HIS A 268 -14.60 -13.35 12.31
CA HIS A 268 -14.55 -12.75 13.65
C HIS A 268 -15.89 -12.94 14.36
N ASP A 269 -15.92 -13.17 15.66
CA ASP A 269 -17.14 -13.35 16.45
C ASP A 269 -17.71 -12.05 17.03
N ALA A 270 -17.09 -10.91 16.70
CA ALA A 270 -17.52 -9.57 17.11
C ALA A 270 -17.58 -8.60 15.92
N PHE A 271 -18.31 -7.50 16.11
CA PHE A 271 -18.16 -6.28 15.32
C PHE A 271 -17.03 -5.43 15.88
N GLY A 272 -16.23 -4.83 15.00
CA GLY A 272 -15.30 -3.76 15.38
C GLY A 272 -15.99 -2.39 15.30
N ILE A 273 -15.79 -1.55 16.30
CA ILE A 273 -16.31 -0.16 16.33
C ILE A 273 -15.17 0.82 16.58
N HIS A 274 -14.89 1.68 15.61
CA HIS A 274 -13.91 2.75 15.76
C HIS A 274 -14.59 4.08 16.06
N LEU A 275 -14.24 4.74 17.16
CA LEU A 275 -14.88 6.03 17.54
C LEU A 275 -14.17 7.26 16.96
N SER A 276 -12.89 7.13 16.67
CA SER A 276 -11.99 8.19 16.20
C SER A 276 -11.40 7.89 14.81
N GLN A 277 -11.73 6.77 14.19
CA GLN A 277 -11.23 6.38 12.88
C GLN A 277 -12.39 6.16 11.90
N GLN A 278 -12.32 6.85 10.76
CA GLN A 278 -13.06 6.47 9.56
C GLN A 278 -12.19 5.50 8.79
N ASP A 279 -12.71 4.29 8.55
CA ASP A 279 -12.00 3.29 7.76
C ASP A 279 -12.06 3.64 6.28
N ARG A 280 -10.93 3.47 5.60
CA ARG A 280 -10.81 3.57 4.14
C ARG A 280 -10.10 2.32 3.65
N LEU A 281 -10.91 1.36 3.20
CA LEU A 281 -10.49 -0.01 2.99
C LEU A 281 -10.44 -0.31 1.50
N THR A 282 -9.25 -0.56 0.96
CA THR A 282 -9.09 -1.10 -0.40
C THR A 282 -8.91 -2.61 -0.31
N PHE A 283 -9.75 -3.36 -1.02
CA PHE A 283 -9.73 -4.82 -0.99
C PHE A 283 -9.07 -5.36 -2.25
N VAL A 284 -8.01 -6.15 -2.10
CA VAL A 284 -7.28 -6.78 -3.21
C VAL A 284 -7.19 -8.29 -3.02
N GLY A 285 -7.34 -9.06 -4.08
CA GLY A 285 -7.44 -10.51 -4.04
C GLY A 285 -8.15 -11.04 -5.28
N ASP A 286 -8.72 -12.24 -5.20
CA ASP A 286 -9.53 -12.80 -6.29
C ASP A 286 -10.75 -11.90 -6.59
N PRO A 287 -10.87 -11.31 -7.79
CA PRO A 287 -11.99 -10.42 -8.13
C PRO A 287 -13.31 -11.16 -8.29
N ASP A 288 -13.33 -12.49 -8.31
CA ASP A 288 -14.56 -13.28 -8.32
C ASP A 288 -15.04 -13.71 -6.93
N GLN A 289 -14.19 -13.56 -5.91
CA GLN A 289 -14.57 -13.81 -4.53
C GLN A 289 -15.63 -12.82 -4.06
N THR A 290 -16.66 -13.32 -3.38
CA THR A 290 -17.71 -12.49 -2.77
C THR A 290 -17.44 -12.34 -1.28
N VAL A 291 -17.21 -11.10 -0.86
CA VAL A 291 -17.08 -10.69 0.54
C VAL A 291 -18.44 -10.22 1.03
N THR A 292 -18.80 -10.61 2.25
CA THR A 292 -20.01 -10.13 2.92
C THR A 292 -19.62 -9.15 4.01
N LEU A 293 -20.33 -8.03 4.09
CA LEU A 293 -20.14 -7.01 5.12
C LEU A 293 -21.46 -6.78 5.86
N HIS A 294 -21.39 -6.91 7.18
CA HIS A 294 -22.44 -6.57 8.12
C HIS A 294 -22.09 -5.27 8.82
N LEU A 295 -23.04 -4.34 8.88
CA LEU A 295 -22.85 -3.03 9.48
C LEU A 295 -24.01 -2.66 10.39
N VAL A 296 -23.70 -1.93 11.46
CA VAL A 296 -24.69 -1.34 12.36
C VAL A 296 -24.27 0.08 12.74
N ASP A 297 -25.18 1.04 12.61
CA ASP A 297 -24.88 2.42 13.00
C ASP A 297 -25.01 2.62 14.51
N CYS A 298 -23.89 2.79 15.23
CA CYS A 298 -23.87 3.00 16.67
C CYS A 298 -23.72 4.47 17.08
N ARG A 299 -23.79 5.42 16.14
CA ARG A 299 -23.63 6.86 16.44
C ARG A 299 -24.85 7.39 17.17
N GLN A 300 -24.62 8.08 18.29
CA GLN A 300 -25.68 8.59 19.16
C GLN A 300 -26.64 9.57 18.44
N ASP A 301 -26.09 10.45 17.59
CA ASP A 301 -26.84 11.53 16.91
C ASP A 301 -27.18 11.21 15.45
N SER A 302 -26.99 9.96 15.00
CA SER A 302 -27.23 9.59 13.61
C SER A 302 -28.72 9.40 13.30
N PRO A 303 -29.23 9.90 12.15
CA PRO A 303 -30.59 9.62 11.69
C PRO A 303 -30.78 8.14 11.29
N THR A 304 -29.69 7.40 11.07
CA THR A 304 -29.70 5.97 10.76
C THR A 304 -29.29 5.11 11.95
N LYS A 305 -29.29 5.66 13.18
CA LYS A 305 -28.92 4.94 14.40
C LYS A 305 -29.64 3.58 14.51
N HIS A 306 -28.84 2.57 14.81
CA HIS A 306 -29.20 1.16 14.96
C HIS A 306 -29.81 0.51 13.70
N GLN A 307 -29.71 1.17 12.54
CA GLN A 307 -29.99 0.48 11.27
C GLN A 307 -28.89 -0.55 11.03
N GLU A 308 -29.33 -1.78 10.74
CA GLU A 308 -28.49 -2.88 10.32
C GLU A 308 -28.57 -3.01 8.81
N ILE A 309 -27.41 -3.14 8.16
CA ILE A 309 -27.37 -3.48 6.74
C ILE A 309 -26.40 -4.62 6.49
N LYS A 310 -26.70 -5.39 5.44
CA LYS A 310 -25.83 -6.42 4.89
C LYS A 310 -25.59 -6.10 3.43
N ILE A 311 -24.33 -6.07 3.02
CA ILE A 311 -23.97 -5.95 1.61
C ILE A 311 -23.01 -7.06 1.20
N GLU A 312 -23.00 -7.36 -0.09
CA GLU A 312 -22.06 -8.29 -0.72
C GLU A 312 -21.32 -7.53 -1.82
N PHE A 313 -20.01 -7.73 -1.91
CA PHE A 313 -19.16 -7.08 -2.90
C PHE A 313 -17.99 -7.97 -3.32
N LYS A 314 -17.37 -7.61 -4.44
CA LYS A 314 -16.16 -8.25 -4.96
C LYS A 314 -14.94 -7.35 -4.67
N PRO A 315 -13.78 -7.91 -4.28
CA PRO A 315 -12.54 -7.17 -4.14
C PRO A 315 -12.21 -6.38 -5.42
N SER A 316 -11.71 -5.18 -5.27
CA SER A 316 -11.30 -4.33 -6.37
C SER A 316 -10.27 -3.31 -5.91
N PRO A 317 -9.12 -3.20 -6.59
CA PRO A 317 -8.16 -2.15 -6.27
C PRO A 317 -8.67 -0.76 -6.68
N LEU A 318 -9.71 -0.67 -7.51
CA LEU A 318 -10.08 0.58 -8.20
C LEU A 318 -10.95 1.51 -7.33
N ARG A 319 -11.35 1.09 -6.14
CA ARG A 319 -12.15 1.86 -5.19
C ARG A 319 -11.83 1.43 -3.77
N PHE A 320 -12.23 2.24 -2.81
CA PHE A 320 -12.15 1.90 -1.39
C PHE A 320 -13.51 2.11 -0.71
N LEU A 321 -13.77 1.29 0.30
CA LEU A 321 -14.94 1.42 1.15
C LEU A 321 -14.67 2.48 2.22
N VAL A 322 -15.60 3.39 2.41
CA VAL A 322 -15.58 4.37 3.49
C VAL A 322 -16.59 3.95 4.55
N ILE A 323 -16.11 3.58 5.74
CA ILE A 323 -16.95 3.30 6.91
C ILE A 323 -16.80 4.47 7.90
N PRO A 324 -17.87 5.24 8.17
CA PRO A 324 -17.82 6.34 9.12
C PRO A 324 -17.45 5.89 10.54
N THR A 325 -16.89 6.82 11.33
CA THR A 325 -16.70 6.62 12.78
C THR A 325 -18.00 6.19 13.44
N GLY A 326 -17.92 5.27 14.40
CA GLY A 326 -19.05 4.76 15.18
C GLY A 326 -19.99 3.83 14.42
N VAL A 327 -19.67 3.44 13.18
CA VAL A 327 -20.38 2.38 12.48
C VAL A 327 -19.68 1.06 12.77
N ALA A 328 -20.37 0.18 13.50
CA ALA A 328 -19.91 -1.16 13.80
C ALA A 328 -19.86 -1.99 12.52
N HIS A 329 -18.79 -2.73 12.30
CA HIS A 329 -18.64 -3.53 11.08
C HIS A 329 -18.00 -4.89 11.33
N ARG A 330 -18.40 -5.86 10.51
CA ARG A 330 -17.83 -7.21 10.48
C ARG A 330 -17.86 -7.74 9.06
N PHE A 331 -16.80 -8.41 8.66
CA PHE A 331 -16.69 -9.06 7.38
C PHE A 331 -16.77 -10.58 7.49
N GLU A 332 -17.25 -11.22 6.43
CA GLU A 332 -17.18 -12.66 6.21
C GLU A 332 -16.56 -12.93 4.84
N ASN A 333 -15.91 -14.10 4.71
CA ASN A 333 -15.23 -14.53 3.50
C ASN A 333 -14.09 -13.58 3.07
N LEU A 334 -13.24 -13.16 4.00
CA LEU A 334 -12.04 -12.37 3.71
C LEU A 334 -10.77 -13.18 3.46
N HIS A 335 -10.77 -14.50 3.70
CA HIS A 335 -9.62 -15.35 3.38
C HIS A 335 -9.15 -15.13 1.93
N LYS A 336 -7.84 -15.09 1.69
CA LYS A 336 -7.18 -14.78 0.40
C LYS A 336 -7.42 -13.36 -0.13
N VAL A 337 -8.04 -12.49 0.66
CA VAL A 337 -8.12 -11.05 0.40
C VAL A 337 -7.11 -10.34 1.29
N PHE A 338 -6.52 -9.28 0.79
CA PHE A 338 -5.76 -8.32 1.58
C PHE A 338 -6.55 -7.03 1.66
N THR A 339 -6.59 -6.43 2.85
CA THR A 339 -7.20 -5.12 3.05
C THR A 339 -6.10 -4.10 3.28
N ILE A 340 -5.99 -3.12 2.39
CA ILE A 340 -5.10 -1.98 2.57
C ILE A 340 -5.92 -0.90 3.27
N ASN A 341 -5.66 -0.69 4.56
CA ASN A 341 -6.34 0.32 5.35
C ASN A 341 -5.48 1.59 5.41
N ARG A 342 -6.06 2.70 4.92
CA ARG A 342 -5.48 4.04 5.08
C ARG A 342 -6.47 4.94 5.81
N PRO A 343 -6.56 4.82 7.14
CA PRO A 343 -7.63 5.46 7.91
C PRO A 343 -7.56 6.98 7.83
N PHE A 344 -8.73 7.60 8.00
CA PHE A 344 -8.83 9.03 8.28
C PHE A 344 -9.18 9.22 9.75
N ILE A 345 -8.25 9.78 10.51
CA ILE A 345 -8.37 9.89 11.96
C ILE A 345 -9.03 11.22 12.33
N TYR A 346 -9.94 11.14 13.28
CA TYR A 346 -10.57 12.24 13.98
C TYR A 346 -10.09 12.22 15.43
N SER A 347 -9.36 13.24 15.86
CA SER A 347 -8.90 13.36 17.23
C SER A 347 -8.96 14.81 17.68
N ASP A 348 -9.56 15.02 18.86
CA ASP A 348 -9.59 16.32 19.53
C ASP A 348 -8.31 16.57 20.35
N ASP A 349 -7.56 15.51 20.65
CA ASP A 349 -6.28 15.56 21.39
C ASP A 349 -5.17 14.82 20.62
N ILE A 350 -4.00 15.45 20.52
CA ILE A 350 -2.83 14.87 19.86
C ILE A 350 -2.09 13.85 20.74
N GLU A 351 -2.27 13.92 22.06
CA GLU A 351 -1.53 13.11 23.03
C GLU A 351 -2.24 11.80 23.42
N GLU A 352 -3.53 11.64 23.10
CA GLU A 352 -4.34 10.47 23.48
C GLU A 352 -4.22 9.26 22.53
N TYR A 353 -3.33 9.30 21.53
CA TYR A 353 -3.16 8.15 20.63
C TYR A 353 -2.42 6.99 21.30
N GLU A 354 -3.18 5.93 21.63
CA GLU A 354 -2.64 4.63 22.04
C GLU A 354 -2.80 3.59 20.92
N PRO A 355 -1.70 3.05 20.36
CA PRO A 355 -1.77 1.99 19.35
C PRO A 355 -2.56 0.77 19.83
N GLY A 356 -3.55 0.35 19.03
CA GLY A 356 -4.36 -0.85 19.27
C GLY A 356 -5.51 -0.70 20.27
N ASN A 357 -5.76 0.49 20.82
CA ASN A 357 -6.87 0.74 21.75
C ASN A 357 -8.07 1.45 21.07
N ASP A 358 -8.08 1.48 19.74
CA ASP A 358 -8.97 2.29 18.90
C ASP A 358 -10.20 1.52 18.37
N VAL A 359 -10.30 0.23 18.69
CA VAL A 359 -11.42 -0.65 18.32
C VAL A 359 -12.18 -1.05 19.56
N ILE A 360 -13.50 -1.12 19.48
CA ILE A 360 -14.35 -1.76 20.49
C ILE A 360 -14.95 -3.00 19.86
N ASP A 361 -14.71 -4.16 20.46
CA ASP A 361 -15.32 -5.43 20.07
C ASP A 361 -16.72 -5.55 20.67
N TRP A 362 -17.72 -5.73 19.82
CA TRP A 362 -19.11 -5.91 20.20
C TRP A 362 -19.66 -7.26 19.75
N ASP A 363 -20.21 -8.04 20.68
CA ASP A 363 -20.74 -9.39 20.41
C ASP A 363 -21.87 -9.36 19.36
N ILE A 364 -21.74 -10.18 18.32
CA ILE A 364 -22.74 -10.33 17.25
C ILE A 364 -24.11 -10.80 17.74
N ALA A 365 -24.14 -11.56 18.84
CA ALA A 365 -25.39 -12.06 19.42
C ALA A 365 -26.11 -10.96 20.21
N ASN A 366 -25.39 -9.92 20.63
CA ASN A 366 -25.95 -8.83 21.41
C ASN A 366 -26.57 -7.75 20.51
N LYS A 367 -27.90 -7.80 20.40
CA LYS A 367 -28.70 -6.82 19.64
C LYS A 367 -29.01 -5.53 20.40
N SER A 368 -28.59 -5.41 21.67
CA SER A 368 -28.70 -4.15 22.44
C SER A 368 -27.56 -3.21 22.09
N TYR A 369 -27.51 -2.77 20.83
CA TYR A 369 -26.37 -2.01 20.30
C TYR A 369 -26.06 -0.75 21.11
N PRO A 370 -24.77 -0.44 21.30
CA PRO A 370 -24.36 0.73 22.04
C PRO A 370 -24.71 2.00 21.27
N SER A 371 -24.64 3.13 21.98
CA SER A 371 -24.80 4.47 21.42
C SER A 371 -23.58 5.28 21.80
N TYR A 372 -22.72 5.61 20.84
CA TYR A 372 -21.48 6.33 21.09
C TYR A 372 -21.50 7.72 20.51
N GLN A 373 -20.92 8.66 21.26
CA GLN A 373 -20.42 9.90 20.69
C GLN A 373 -19.17 9.60 19.85
N VAL A 374 -19.07 10.22 18.69
CA VAL A 374 -17.90 10.09 17.80
C VAL A 374 -17.16 11.42 17.69
N SER A 375 -15.85 11.34 17.52
CA SER A 375 -15.03 12.53 17.24
C SER A 375 -15.31 13.04 15.84
N SER A 376 -15.31 14.36 15.68
CA SER A 376 -15.57 15.02 14.39
C SER A 376 -14.45 15.94 13.92
N GLN A 377 -13.43 16.21 14.75
CA GLN A 377 -12.31 17.05 14.37
C GLN A 377 -11.24 16.22 13.65
N PRO A 378 -10.93 16.51 12.37
CA PRO A 378 -9.85 15.83 11.67
C PRO A 378 -8.52 15.97 12.40
N ALA A 379 -7.79 14.87 12.54
CA ALA A 379 -6.44 14.88 13.08
C ALA A 379 -5.52 15.76 12.21
N THR A 380 -4.58 16.44 12.87
CA THR A 380 -3.60 17.29 12.19
C THR A 380 -2.48 16.47 11.55
N GLU A 381 -1.70 17.08 10.67
CA GLU A 381 -0.51 16.42 10.13
C GLU A 381 0.52 16.07 11.22
N ALA A 382 0.64 16.91 12.25
CA ALA A 382 1.49 16.64 13.41
C ALA A 382 1.08 15.35 14.14
N PHE A 383 -0.23 15.07 14.22
CA PHE A 383 -0.74 13.82 14.78
C PHE A 383 -0.23 12.61 13.99
N TYR A 384 -0.34 12.62 12.67
CA TYR A 384 0.12 11.50 11.83
C TYR A 384 1.64 11.30 11.92
N LYS A 385 2.42 12.39 12.01
CA LYS A 385 3.87 12.30 12.23
C LYS A 385 4.20 11.69 13.59
N LEU A 386 3.44 12.03 14.64
CA LEU A 386 3.59 11.41 15.95
C LEU A 386 3.22 9.93 15.93
N GLN A 387 2.08 9.58 15.32
CA GLN A 387 1.63 8.19 15.13
C GLN A 387 2.70 7.35 14.43
N ALA A 388 3.25 7.83 13.31
CA ALA A 388 4.30 7.13 12.58
C ALA A 388 5.55 6.88 13.45
N ARG A 389 6.01 7.89 14.22
CA ARG A 389 7.14 7.73 15.14
C ARG A 389 6.85 6.74 16.27
N SER A 390 5.65 6.79 16.84
CA SER A 390 5.23 5.85 17.89
C SER A 390 5.20 4.41 17.39
N GLN A 391 4.67 4.18 16.19
CA GLN A 391 4.67 2.85 15.56
C GLN A 391 6.09 2.38 15.22
N GLN A 392 6.97 3.25 14.70
CA GLN A 392 8.39 2.93 14.46
C GLN A 392 9.11 2.54 15.76
N SER A 393 8.85 3.26 16.85
CA SER A 393 9.40 2.95 18.17
C SER A 393 8.92 1.58 18.65
N LEU A 394 7.63 1.27 18.50
CA LEU A 394 7.06 -0.04 18.84
C LEU A 394 7.70 -1.17 18.02
N MET A 395 7.88 -0.96 16.71
CA MET A 395 8.52 -1.92 15.79
C MET A 395 9.98 -2.22 16.12
N SER A 396 10.67 -1.32 16.84
CA SER A 396 12.04 -1.55 17.29
C SER A 396 12.14 -2.49 18.51
N GLN A 397 11.01 -2.79 19.15
CA GLN A 397 10.92 -3.69 20.30
C GLN A 397 10.68 -5.14 19.84
N PRO A 398 11.06 -6.15 20.64
CA PRO A 398 10.75 -7.55 20.32
C PRO A 398 9.25 -7.73 20.14
N ALA A 399 8.84 -8.46 19.10
CA ALA A 399 7.45 -8.81 18.82
C ALA A 399 6.89 -9.68 19.96
N THR A 400 6.41 -9.04 21.02
CA THR A 400 5.79 -9.67 22.20
C THR A 400 4.31 -9.31 22.30
N HIS A 401 3.72 -8.82 21.20
CA HIS A 401 2.40 -8.21 21.20
C HIS A 401 1.50 -8.88 20.16
N SER A 402 0.44 -9.56 20.64
CA SER A 402 -0.75 -9.81 19.84
C SER A 402 -1.58 -8.52 19.73
N THR A 403 -2.44 -8.39 18.72
CA THR A 403 -3.47 -7.34 18.73
C THR A 403 -4.30 -7.47 20.02
N PRO A 404 -4.47 -6.41 20.81
CA PRO A 404 -5.32 -6.46 22.00
C PRO A 404 -6.78 -6.68 21.59
N ILE A 405 -7.50 -7.50 22.34
CA ILE A 405 -8.97 -7.58 22.26
C ILE A 405 -9.51 -6.52 23.21
N VAL A 406 -10.29 -5.57 22.72
CA VAL A 406 -10.81 -4.47 23.54
C VAL A 406 -12.32 -4.61 23.66
N ILE A 407 -12.78 -4.95 24.87
CA ILE A 407 -14.19 -5.23 25.13
C ILE A 407 -14.80 -4.06 25.91
N ALA A 408 -16.00 -3.63 25.51
CA ALA A 408 -16.81 -2.73 26.33
C ALA A 408 -17.59 -3.55 27.39
N THR A 409 -17.48 -3.17 28.65
CA THR A 409 -18.22 -3.76 29.79
C THR A 409 -18.66 -2.67 30.74
N VAL A 410 -19.53 -2.99 31.69
CA VAL A 410 -19.88 -2.08 32.81
C VAL A 410 -18.99 -2.35 34.02
N ASP A 411 -18.57 -1.28 34.70
CA ASP A 411 -17.89 -1.38 36.00
C ASP A 411 -18.89 -1.67 37.15
N ASN A 412 -18.37 -1.79 38.38
CA ASN A 412 -19.19 -2.06 39.56
C ASN A 412 -20.18 -0.94 39.91
N GLU A 413 -20.03 0.24 39.31
CA GLU A 413 -20.86 1.42 39.51
C GLU A 413 -21.88 1.59 38.38
N GLY A 414 -21.83 0.72 37.35
CA GLY A 414 -22.72 0.72 36.19
C GLY A 414 -22.27 1.66 35.07
N ASN A 415 -21.02 2.14 35.09
CA ASN A 415 -20.47 2.96 34.02
C ASN A 415 -19.88 2.09 32.91
N ASP A 416 -20.04 2.49 31.66
CA ASP A 416 -19.39 1.84 30.52
C ASP A 416 -17.85 2.06 30.60
N ILE A 417 -17.10 0.98 30.67
CA ILE A 417 -15.63 0.96 30.64
C ILE A 417 -15.11 0.11 29.47
N LYS A 418 -13.95 0.49 28.94
CA LYS A 418 -13.21 -0.29 27.93
C LYS A 418 -12.11 -1.09 28.61
N VAL A 419 -12.03 -2.38 28.33
CA VAL A 419 -10.97 -3.27 28.86
C VAL A 419 -10.19 -3.86 27.70
N ALA A 420 -8.91 -3.49 27.60
CA ALA A 420 -7.98 -4.07 26.65
C ALA A 420 -7.32 -5.33 27.24
N ILE A 421 -7.54 -6.48 26.60
CA ILE A 421 -6.97 -7.77 26.96
C ILE A 421 -5.89 -8.13 25.94
N ARG A 422 -4.64 -8.23 26.40
CA ARG A 422 -3.52 -8.71 25.58
C ARG A 422 -3.25 -10.17 25.93
N LYS A 423 -3.07 -11.03 24.92
CA LYS A 423 -2.49 -12.35 25.17
C LYS A 423 -1.03 -12.14 25.53
N ASN A 424 -0.64 -12.57 26.73
CA ASN A 424 0.77 -12.81 27.02
C ASN A 424 1.14 -14.16 26.39
N GLU A 425 2.16 -14.16 25.53
CA GLU A 425 2.82 -15.41 25.10
C GLU A 425 3.71 -16.00 26.20
#